data_AF-A0A963H6V4-F1
#
_entry.id   AF-A0A963H6V4-F1
#
_cell.length_a   1.000
_cell.length_b   1.000
_cell.length_c   1.000
_cell.angle_alpha   90.00
_cell.angle_beta   90.00
_cell.angle_gamma   90.00
#
_symmetry.space_group_name_H-M   'P 1'
#
loop_
_entity.id
_entity.type
_entity.pdbx_description
1 polymer ?
#
loop_
_entity_poly.entity_id
_entity_poly.type
_entity_poly.pdbx_seq_one_letter_code
_entity_poly.pdbx_strand_id
1 'polypeptide(L)'
;PVCLWFLAKNKSNGGKRDRRGEILFIDARNMGSMISRVQRELTTDDIARIATTYHAWRGEPDAGEYADVPGFCKSATLDEVRTHGHVLTPGRYVGAAEVEADSEPFDDKMRRLVATLRDQQAEAAKLDAKIAVALQELGYG
;
A
#
# COMPACT_ATOMS: atom_id res chain seq x y z
N PRO A 1 2.73 -6.43 10.15
CA PRO A 1 1.91 -5.20 9.99
C PRO A 1 1.01 -5.06 11.21
N VAL A 2 0.75 -3.83 11.65
CA VAL A 2 -0.13 -3.54 12.78
C VAL A 2 -1.26 -2.62 12.34
N CYS A 3 -2.39 -2.69 13.02
CA CYS A 3 -3.53 -1.80 12.81
C CYS A 3 -3.97 -1.22 14.14
N LEU A 4 -4.18 0.09 14.19
CA LEU A 4 -4.71 0.78 15.35
C LEU A 4 -6.18 1.13 15.11
N TRP A 5 -7.01 0.89 16.12
CA TRP A 5 -8.45 1.12 16.05
C TRP A 5 -8.86 2.24 16.98
N PHE A 6 -9.35 3.34 16.40
CA PHE A 6 -9.88 4.47 17.14
C PHE A 6 -11.41 4.46 17.06
N LEU A 7 -12.05 4.07 18.15
CA LEU A 7 -13.51 3.97 18.24
C LEU A 7 -14.07 5.19 18.98
N ALA A 8 -15.19 5.71 18.48
CA ALA A 8 -15.90 6.82 19.11
C ALA A 8 -17.35 6.39 19.36
N LYS A 9 -17.80 6.52 20.62
CA LYS A 9 -19.19 6.20 21.01
C LYS A 9 -20.21 7.11 20.33
N ASN A 10 -19.84 8.37 20.08
CA ASN A 10 -20.69 9.34 19.41
C ASN A 10 -19.98 9.94 18.19
N LYS A 11 -20.65 9.87 17.04
CA LYS A 11 -20.26 10.51 15.76
C LYS A 11 -21.30 11.51 15.26
N SER A 12 -22.50 11.56 15.86
CA SER A 12 -23.55 12.57 15.66
C SER A 12 -23.23 13.80 16.47
N ASN A 13 -23.10 14.93 15.80
CA ASN A 13 -22.20 15.94 16.27
C ASN A 13 -22.78 17.01 17.23
N GLY A 14 -21.94 17.49 18.17
CA GLY A 14 -22.08 18.74 18.92
C GLY A 14 -20.84 19.65 18.74
N GLY A 15 -20.70 20.27 17.55
CA GLY A 15 -19.69 21.30 17.23
C GLY A 15 -18.74 21.05 16.02
N LYS A 16 -18.62 19.81 15.52
CA LYS A 16 -17.78 19.32 14.39
C LYS A 16 -18.57 18.80 13.17
N ARG A 17 -18.04 17.89 12.33
CA ARG A 17 -18.79 17.23 11.24
C ARG A 17 -19.54 15.98 11.74
N ASP A 18 -20.77 15.74 11.25
CA ASP A 18 -21.44 14.43 11.44
C ASP A 18 -20.80 13.40 10.52
N ARG A 19 -20.27 12.33 11.11
CA ARG A 19 -19.51 11.27 10.45
C ARG A 19 -20.10 9.88 10.76
N ARG A 20 -21.37 9.83 11.16
CA ARG A 20 -22.10 8.56 11.30
C ARG A 20 -22.16 7.87 9.95
N GLY A 21 -22.04 6.55 9.95
CA GLY A 21 -22.02 5.78 8.72
C GLY A 21 -20.66 5.80 7.98
N GLU A 22 -19.64 6.43 8.55
CA GLU A 22 -18.32 6.54 7.91
C GLU A 22 -17.19 5.96 8.77
N ILE A 23 -16.17 5.47 8.06
CA ILE A 23 -14.91 4.98 8.60
C ILE A 23 -13.77 5.67 7.84
N LEU A 24 -12.90 6.36 8.58
CA LEU A 24 -11.65 6.86 8.02
C LEU A 24 -10.62 5.73 8.00
N PHE A 25 -10.14 5.40 6.80
CA PHE A 25 -8.99 4.54 6.60
C PHE A 25 -7.76 5.40 6.36
N ILE A 26 -6.66 5.07 7.05
CA ILE A 26 -5.33 5.66 6.82
C ILE A 26 -4.35 4.50 6.62
N ASP A 27 -3.63 4.53 5.51
CA ASP A 27 -2.58 3.57 5.18
C ASP A 27 -1.20 4.18 5.43
N ALA A 28 -0.64 3.87 6.59
CA ALA A 28 0.69 4.33 7.00
C ALA A 28 1.79 3.30 6.71
N ARG A 29 1.54 2.25 5.90
CA ARG A 29 2.50 1.16 5.67
C ARG A 29 3.85 1.62 5.09
N ASN A 30 3.83 2.71 4.34
CA ASN A 30 5.00 3.29 3.69
C ASN A 30 5.58 4.51 4.44
N MET A 31 5.03 4.87 5.61
CA MET A 31 5.46 6.00 6.44
C MET A 31 6.46 5.54 7.51
N GLY A 32 7.36 6.42 7.94
CA GLY A 32 8.36 6.13 8.98
C GLY A 32 9.69 5.59 8.47
N SER A 33 10.69 5.62 9.34
CA SER A 33 12.06 5.18 9.10
C SER A 33 12.31 3.77 9.65
N MET A 34 13.11 2.97 8.94
CA MET A 34 13.50 1.64 9.42
C MET A 34 14.55 1.80 10.52
N ILE A 35 14.18 1.44 11.75
CA ILE A 35 15.10 1.42 12.89
C ILE A 35 15.71 0.03 13.11
N SER A 36 15.10 -1.01 12.54
CA SER A 36 15.68 -2.35 12.43
C SER A 36 15.14 -3.06 11.18
N ARG A 37 15.63 -4.27 10.90
CA ARG A 37 15.19 -5.05 9.73
C ARG A 37 13.68 -5.40 9.74
N VAL A 38 13.04 -5.31 10.90
CA VAL A 38 11.63 -5.68 11.11
C VAL A 38 10.81 -4.59 11.81
N GLN A 39 11.42 -3.48 12.25
CA GLN A 39 10.73 -2.39 12.93
C GLN A 39 10.88 -1.09 12.15
N ARG A 40 9.76 -0.39 12.05
CA ARG A 40 9.65 0.95 11.49
C ARG A 40 9.12 1.89 12.56
N GLU A 41 9.75 3.04 12.69
CA GLU A 41 9.34 4.10 13.60
C GLU A 41 8.71 5.23 12.79
N LEU A 42 7.53 5.69 13.21
CA LEU A 42 6.92 6.88 12.62
C LEU A 42 7.65 8.10 13.15
N THR A 43 8.06 8.97 12.24
CA THR A 43 8.66 10.26 12.59
C THR A 43 7.61 11.21 13.18
N THR A 44 8.05 12.29 13.80
CA THR A 44 7.16 13.36 14.25
C THR A 44 6.28 13.90 13.11
N ASP A 45 6.85 14.03 11.91
CA ASP A 45 6.14 14.52 10.73
C ASP A 45 5.09 13.52 10.23
N ASP A 46 5.40 12.21 10.29
CA ASP A 46 4.44 11.16 9.96
C ASP A 46 3.23 11.20 10.91
N ILE A 47 3.49 11.31 12.21
CA ILE A 47 2.46 11.39 13.24
C ILE A 47 1.63 12.66 13.06
N ALA A 48 2.29 13.81 12.82
CA ALA A 48 1.61 15.08 12.58
C ALA A 48 0.68 14.99 11.35
N ARG A 49 1.16 14.41 10.24
CA ARG A 49 0.35 14.21 9.03
C ARG A 49 -0.88 13.34 9.30
N ILE A 50 -0.72 12.23 10.02
CA ILE A 50 -1.83 11.33 10.39
C ILE A 50 -2.84 12.07 11.28
N ALA A 51 -2.35 12.78 12.30
CA ALA A 51 -3.19 13.52 13.24
C ALA A 51 -3.97 14.62 12.52
N THR A 52 -3.31 15.48 11.74
CA THR A 52 -3.95 16.56 10.99
C THR A 52 -5.01 16.01 10.03
N THR A 53 -4.73 14.91 9.34
CA THR A 53 -5.71 14.24 8.46
C THR A 53 -6.96 13.80 9.22
N TYR A 54 -6.77 13.20 10.41
CA TYR A 54 -7.88 12.81 11.28
C TYR A 54 -8.68 14.02 11.79
N HIS A 55 -8.00 15.11 12.20
CA HIS A 55 -8.64 16.33 12.69
C HIS A 55 -9.45 17.03 11.58
N ALA A 56 -8.91 17.10 10.36
CA ALA A 56 -9.60 17.61 9.18
C ALA A 56 -10.84 16.76 8.88
N TRP A 57 -10.71 15.42 8.84
CA TRP A 57 -11.84 14.51 8.58
C TRP A 57 -12.94 14.62 9.65
N ARG A 58 -12.52 14.83 10.90
CA ARG A 58 -13.44 15.05 12.03
C ARG A 58 -14.16 16.40 11.93
N GLY A 59 -13.66 17.34 11.13
CA GLY A 59 -14.21 18.69 10.97
C GLY A 59 -13.87 19.61 12.13
N GLU A 60 -12.60 19.63 12.57
CA GLU A 60 -12.13 20.60 13.54
C GLU A 60 -11.87 21.97 12.88
N PRO A 61 -12.26 23.10 13.50
CA PRO A 61 -12.21 24.42 12.86
C PRO A 61 -10.84 24.81 12.29
N ASP A 62 -9.76 24.44 13.00
CA ASP A 62 -8.39 24.85 12.65
C ASP A 62 -7.63 23.77 11.85
N ALA A 63 -8.29 22.67 11.48
CA ALA A 63 -7.64 21.52 10.83
C ALA A 63 -7.70 21.54 9.30
N GLY A 64 -8.38 22.53 8.71
CA GLY A 64 -8.60 22.64 7.27
C GLY A 64 -9.65 21.66 6.73
N GLU A 65 -9.83 21.67 5.41
CA GLU A 65 -10.78 20.79 4.72
C GLU A 65 -10.18 19.40 4.48
N TYR A 66 -10.99 18.37 4.70
CA TYR A 66 -10.61 17.00 4.42
C TYR A 66 -10.80 16.65 2.94
N ALA A 67 -9.84 15.94 2.38
CA ALA A 67 -9.94 15.27 1.09
C ALA A 67 -9.36 13.85 1.16
N ASP A 68 -9.94 12.94 0.38
CA ASP A 68 -9.36 11.62 0.17
C ASP A 68 -8.05 11.75 -0.63
N VAL A 69 -7.05 10.96 -0.26
CA VAL A 69 -5.74 10.96 -0.91
C VAL A 69 -5.38 9.52 -1.33
N PRO A 70 -5.27 9.22 -2.63
CA PRO A 70 -4.92 7.90 -3.12
C PRO A 70 -3.64 7.37 -2.46
N GLY A 71 -3.69 6.12 -1.98
CA GLY A 71 -2.61 5.46 -1.27
C GLY A 71 -2.35 5.94 0.16
N PHE A 72 -3.10 6.92 0.67
CA PHE A 72 -2.90 7.45 2.03
C PHE A 72 -4.15 7.43 2.88
N CYS A 73 -5.24 8.09 2.49
CA CYS A 73 -6.45 8.12 3.32
C CYS A 73 -7.74 8.13 2.49
N LYS A 74 -8.80 7.53 3.04
CA LYS A 74 -10.15 7.56 2.47
C LYS A 74 -11.22 7.52 3.55
N SER A 75 -12.23 8.37 3.44
CA SER A 75 -13.47 8.28 4.22
C SER A 75 -14.46 7.35 3.51
N ALA A 76 -14.54 6.10 3.95
CA ALA A 76 -15.44 5.12 3.34
C ALA A 76 -16.77 5.01 4.07
N THR A 77 -17.84 4.75 3.33
CA THR A 77 -19.17 4.54 3.90
C THR A 77 -19.36 3.11 4.40
N LEU A 78 -20.32 2.89 5.30
CA LEU A 78 -20.69 1.54 5.73
C LEU A 78 -21.20 0.66 4.57
N ASP A 79 -21.79 1.25 3.54
CA ASP A 79 -22.27 0.51 2.36
C ASP A 79 -21.11 0.03 1.47
N GLU A 80 -20.08 0.86 1.29
CA GLU A 80 -18.83 0.43 0.64
C GLU A 80 -18.19 -0.73 1.43
N VAL A 81 -18.13 -0.62 2.76
CA VAL A 81 -17.58 -1.67 3.64
C VAL A 81 -18.37 -2.98 3.52
N ARG A 82 -19.70 -2.92 3.46
CA ARG A 82 -20.56 -4.09 3.24
C ARG A 82 -20.30 -4.74 1.88
N THR A 83 -20.16 -3.93 0.84
CA THR A 83 -19.82 -4.39 -0.52
C THR A 83 -18.46 -5.09 -0.57
N HIS A 84 -17.54 -4.73 0.33
CA HIS A 84 -16.24 -5.39 0.50
C HIS A 84 -16.24 -6.53 1.53
N GLY A 85 -17.40 -7.04 1.92
CA GLY A 85 -17.52 -8.19 2.83
C GLY A 85 -16.98 -7.90 4.23
N HIS A 86 -17.07 -6.65 4.69
CA HIS A 86 -16.58 -6.20 6.00
C HIS A 86 -15.06 -6.35 6.20
N VAL A 87 -14.28 -6.46 5.12
CA VAL A 87 -12.82 -6.40 5.20
C VAL A 87 -12.40 -4.96 5.50
N LEU A 88 -11.67 -4.73 6.58
CA LEU A 88 -11.33 -3.38 7.06
C LEU A 88 -9.83 -3.05 6.93
N THR A 89 -9.15 -3.65 5.96
CA THR A 89 -7.75 -3.32 5.66
C THR A 89 -7.66 -2.00 4.90
N PRO A 90 -6.92 -0.98 5.38
CA PRO A 90 -6.87 0.34 4.75
C PRO A 90 -6.56 0.32 3.24
N GLY A 91 -5.60 -0.51 2.82
CA GLY A 91 -5.22 -0.66 1.40
C GLY A 91 -6.36 -1.06 0.45
N ARG A 92 -7.46 -1.62 0.97
CA ARG A 92 -8.66 -1.92 0.16
C ARG A 92 -9.44 -0.66 -0.22
N TYR A 93 -9.36 0.38 0.60
CA TYR A 93 -10.16 1.61 0.48
C TYR A 93 -9.35 2.76 -0.08
N VAL A 94 -8.10 2.94 0.38
CA VAL A 94 -7.29 4.11 -0.01
C VAL A 94 -6.78 4.05 -1.45
N GLY A 95 -6.89 2.90 -2.13
CA GLY A 95 -6.34 2.70 -3.47
C GLY A 95 -4.80 2.65 -3.49
N ALA A 96 -4.23 2.69 -4.68
CA ALA A 96 -2.79 2.90 -4.84
C ALA A 96 -2.52 4.42 -4.90
N ALA A 97 -1.39 4.85 -4.34
CA ALA A 97 -0.87 6.17 -4.71
C ALA A 97 -0.70 6.19 -6.24
N GLU A 98 -0.88 7.36 -6.87
CA GLU A 98 -0.42 7.53 -8.23
C GLU A 98 1.09 7.23 -8.25
N VAL A 99 1.42 6.03 -8.71
CA VAL A 99 2.78 5.72 -9.13
C VAL A 99 2.98 6.60 -10.36
N GLU A 100 4.12 7.29 -10.48
CA GLU A 100 4.51 7.90 -11.75
C GLU A 100 4.20 6.89 -12.84
N ALA A 101 3.28 7.24 -13.74
CA ALA A 101 2.83 6.32 -14.77
C ALA A 101 4.08 5.79 -15.45
N ASP A 102 4.26 4.47 -15.42
CA ASP A 102 5.32 3.86 -16.21
C ASP A 102 5.12 4.38 -17.63
N SER A 103 6.11 5.13 -18.13
CA SER A 103 6.01 5.78 -19.44
C SER A 103 5.80 4.77 -20.57
N GLU A 104 6.05 3.48 -20.29
CA GLU A 104 5.82 2.36 -21.18
C GLU A 104 4.38 1.83 -21.04
N PRO A 105 3.58 1.78 -22.13
CA PRO A 105 2.29 1.11 -22.14
C PRO A 105 2.39 -0.35 -21.66
N PHE A 106 1.37 -0.82 -20.94
CA PHE A 106 1.37 -2.18 -20.35
C PHE A 106 1.72 -3.28 -21.36
N ASP A 107 1.15 -3.23 -22.57
CA ASP A 107 1.39 -4.23 -23.61
C ASP A 107 2.85 -4.23 -24.11
N ASP A 108 3.46 -3.05 -24.22
CA ASP A 108 4.88 -2.92 -24.62
C ASP A 108 5.80 -3.45 -23.53
N LYS A 109 5.51 -3.11 -22.27
CA LYS A 109 6.23 -3.62 -21.10
C LYS A 109 6.14 -5.14 -21.02
N MET A 110 4.95 -5.71 -21.21
CA MET A 110 4.77 -7.16 -21.18
C MET A 110 5.51 -7.85 -22.32
N ARG A 111 5.48 -7.29 -23.55
CA ARG A 111 6.27 -7.81 -24.67
C ARG A 111 7.76 -7.83 -24.35
N ARG A 112 8.30 -6.72 -23.83
CA ARG A 112 9.71 -6.58 -23.47
C ARG A 112 10.11 -7.55 -22.36
N LEU A 113 9.33 -7.61 -21.27
CA LEU A 113 9.60 -8.52 -20.14
C LEU A 113 9.56 -9.99 -20.55
N VAL A 114 8.62 -10.38 -21.42
CA VAL A 114 8.55 -11.75 -21.95
C VAL A 114 9.74 -12.07 -22.84
N ALA A 115 10.21 -11.12 -23.67
CA ALA A 115 11.43 -11.29 -24.45
C ALA A 115 12.65 -11.48 -23.54
N THR A 116 12.84 -10.62 -22.54
CA THR A 116 13.92 -10.74 -21.56
C THR A 116 13.87 -12.07 -20.81
N LEU A 117 12.67 -12.52 -20.41
CA LEU A 117 12.51 -13.80 -19.74
C LEU A 117 12.95 -14.97 -20.62
N ARG A 118 12.59 -14.96 -21.91
CA ARG A 118 13.00 -16.00 -22.87
C ARG A 118 14.51 -16.03 -23.07
N ASP A 119 15.15 -14.87 -23.18
CA ASP A 119 16.60 -14.79 -23.32
C ASP A 119 17.31 -15.34 -22.07
N GLN A 120 16.81 -14.99 -20.89
CA GLN A 120 17.32 -15.51 -19.61
C GLN A 120 17.12 -17.03 -19.49
N GLN A 121 15.99 -17.56 -19.93
CA GLN A 121 15.73 -19.01 -19.96
C GLN A 121 16.68 -19.74 -20.92
N ALA A 122 16.94 -19.17 -22.09
CA ALA A 122 17.87 -19.75 -23.04
C ALA A 122 19.31 -19.76 -22.48
N GLU A 123 19.72 -18.70 -21.81
CA GLU A 123 21.04 -18.64 -21.19
C GLU A 123 21.16 -19.59 -19.98
N ALA A 124 20.11 -19.68 -19.15
CA ALA A 124 20.05 -20.66 -18.06
C ALA A 124 20.22 -22.09 -18.58
N ALA A 125 19.49 -22.48 -19.64
CA ALA A 125 19.61 -23.82 -20.22
C ALA A 125 21.03 -24.13 -20.74
N LYS A 126 21.72 -23.14 -21.32
CA LYS A 126 23.13 -23.32 -21.74
C LYS A 126 24.05 -23.51 -20.54
N LEU A 127 23.83 -22.75 -19.46
CA LEU A 127 24.62 -22.85 -18.24
C LEU A 127 24.37 -24.20 -17.57
N ASP A 128 23.12 -24.64 -17.47
CA ASP A 128 22.75 -25.95 -16.94
C ASP A 128 23.41 -27.09 -17.72
N ALA A 129 23.43 -27.01 -19.05
CA ALA A 129 24.13 -27.99 -19.88
C ALA A 129 25.64 -28.02 -19.60
N LYS A 130 26.28 -26.85 -19.45
CA LYS A 130 27.71 -26.77 -19.09
C LYS A 130 27.98 -27.34 -17.70
N ILE A 131 27.10 -27.06 -16.73
CA ILE A 131 27.20 -27.60 -15.37
C ILE A 131 27.08 -29.12 -15.39
N ALA A 132 26.15 -29.67 -16.16
CA ALA A 132 25.99 -31.12 -16.30
C ALA A 132 27.25 -31.78 -16.87
N VAL A 133 27.85 -31.22 -17.92
CA VAL A 133 29.11 -31.72 -18.49
C VAL A 133 30.24 -31.67 -17.46
N ALA A 134 30.40 -30.54 -16.76
CA ALA A 134 31.43 -30.39 -15.73
C ALA A 134 31.26 -31.38 -14.57
N LEU A 135 30.02 -31.63 -14.13
CA LEU A 135 29.73 -32.63 -13.10
C LEU A 135 30.06 -34.05 -13.57
N GLN A 136 29.76 -34.38 -14.84
CA GLN A 136 30.11 -35.67 -15.43
C GLN A 136 31.63 -35.89 -15.48
N GLU A 137 32.41 -34.87 -15.87
CA GLU A 137 33.88 -34.91 -15.87
C GLU A 137 34.47 -35.10 -14.46
N LEU A 138 33.81 -34.56 -13.43
CA LEU A 138 34.20 -34.71 -12.04
C LEU A 138 33.71 -36.03 -11.40
N GLY A 139 32.93 -36.85 -12.12
CA GLY A 139 32.40 -38.13 -11.64
C GLY A 139 31.14 -38.02 -10.79
N TYR A 140 30.43 -36.89 -10.85
CA TYR A 140 29.18 -36.61 -10.12
C TYR A 140 27.97 -36.35 -11.04
N GLY A 141 28.10 -36.62 -12.35
CA GLY A 141 27.06 -36.41 -13.37
C GLY A 141 26.26 -37.66 -13.73
#